data_AF-A0A962IJ04-F1
#
_entry.id   AF-A0A962IJ04-F1
#
_cell.length_a   1.000
_cell.length_b   1.000
_cell.length_c   1.000
_cell.angle_alpha   90.00
_cell.angle_beta   90.00
_cell.angle_gamma   90.00
#
_symmetry.space_group_name_H-M   'P 1'
#
loop_
_entity.id
_entity.type
_entity.pdbx_description
1 polymer ?
#
loop_
_entity_poly.entity_id
_entity_poly.type
_entity_poly.pdbx_seq_one_letter_code
_entity_poly.pdbx_strand_id
1 'polypeptide(L)'
;MSMVWRGKGWLLGSLLCAVCTVAMAADEPEVIASTGPDVTVFNLQDTSNFGESNGIRGYAVGTTSCNIGDTPLNWCDNAGGCGAGTTPEDHPVIAQNMYRLKDGRFNQLGASWLKHGFLSLNQSAGGCGAGSCQGPPLGGNQLGVGCTDPYGSGLNGSRPLGRKSEVNPTTGDFPFPPGGGGASSQGWNQRIAVAQDDLVTASNPGARYFIEGHYIAPDDAQADNGLNNASYREVTINQSTFNLQMSGGTVREKAAIEAWQTIDPTVELLYIDVPDSRPAERFHVARKVTEVVPGSLWHYEYAVHNMNSKQGSDSLQIEFFGATNFSGVGFSDVDAHSNEPYDTADWPPSMTATSIAWAAPPFPSSPANANAIRWATMYNFWFDADRPPSDIAAHDLRTFDTDSPQMVRFLEGSDVLLEDGFEN
;
A
#
# COMPACT_ATOMS: atom_id res chain seq x y z
N MET A 1 17.55 -22.13 -84.31
CA MET A 1 17.75 -21.31 -85.52
C MET A 1 17.11 -19.96 -85.25
N SER A 2 17.96 -18.91 -85.07
CA SER A 2 17.71 -17.47 -85.27
C SER A 2 16.55 -16.77 -84.50
N MET A 3 16.60 -15.52 -84.01
CA MET A 3 17.61 -14.51 -83.63
C MET A 3 16.78 -13.27 -83.15
N VAL A 4 17.07 -12.76 -81.95
CA VAL A 4 17.35 -11.34 -81.60
C VAL A 4 16.38 -10.18 -81.94
N TRP A 5 15.89 -9.53 -80.86
CA TRP A 5 15.79 -8.09 -80.48
C TRP A 5 15.43 -6.93 -81.45
N ARG A 6 14.54 -6.04 -80.92
CA ARG A 6 14.60 -4.54 -80.77
C ARG A 6 13.24 -4.12 -80.16
N GLY A 7 13.02 -3.36 -79.08
CA GLY A 7 13.80 -2.36 -78.33
C GLY A 7 13.14 -0.98 -78.50
N LYS A 8 12.48 -0.43 -77.46
CA LYS A 8 12.42 1.02 -77.12
C LYS A 8 11.55 1.36 -75.88
N GLY A 9 12.24 1.72 -74.80
CA GLY A 9 12.01 2.81 -73.83
C GLY A 9 10.61 3.13 -73.31
N TRP A 10 10.39 2.89 -72.01
CA TRP A 10 9.34 3.55 -71.22
C TRP A 10 9.99 4.30 -70.05
N LEU A 11 9.57 5.55 -69.89
CA LEU A 11 10.02 6.50 -68.87
C LEU A 11 9.69 5.98 -67.46
N LEU A 12 10.65 6.09 -66.54
CA LEU A 12 10.40 6.03 -65.10
C LEU A 12 9.69 7.31 -64.66
N GLY A 13 8.38 7.21 -64.39
CA GLY A 13 7.63 8.19 -63.63
C GLY A 13 7.71 7.84 -62.14
N SER A 14 8.34 8.71 -61.35
CA SER A 14 8.40 8.61 -59.90
C SER A 14 7.01 8.73 -59.29
N LEU A 15 6.49 7.66 -58.70
CA LEU A 15 5.30 7.68 -57.86
C LEU A 15 5.71 8.16 -56.46
N LEU A 16 5.41 9.42 -56.12
CA LEU A 16 5.45 9.87 -54.72
C LEU A 16 4.30 9.19 -53.98
N CYS A 17 4.62 8.21 -53.13
CA CYS A 17 3.67 7.65 -52.18
C CYS A 17 3.52 8.66 -51.02
N ALA A 18 2.40 9.38 -50.98
CA ALA A 18 2.06 10.22 -49.85
C ALA A 18 1.74 9.32 -48.64
N VAL A 19 2.71 9.18 -47.73
CA VAL A 19 2.51 8.55 -46.43
C VAL A 19 1.59 9.47 -45.64
N CYS A 20 0.32 9.08 -45.50
CA CYS A 20 -0.61 9.72 -44.59
C CYS A 20 -0.28 9.22 -43.18
N THR A 21 0.56 9.95 -42.44
CA THR A 21 0.73 9.74 -41.01
C THR A 21 -0.57 10.11 -40.31
N VAL A 22 -1.34 9.10 -39.92
CA VAL A 22 -2.38 9.26 -38.90
C VAL A 22 -1.64 9.44 -37.58
N ALA A 23 -1.53 10.68 -37.12
CA ALA A 23 -1.12 10.94 -35.75
C ALA A 23 -2.22 10.36 -34.85
N MET A 24 -1.93 9.27 -34.15
CA MET A 24 -2.73 8.88 -32.99
C MET A 24 -2.43 9.96 -31.95
N ALA A 25 -3.39 10.85 -31.72
CA ALA A 25 -3.37 11.64 -30.50
C ALA A 25 -3.42 10.62 -29.35
N ALA A 26 -2.43 10.67 -28.46
CA ALA A 26 -2.62 10.08 -27.15
C ALA A 26 -3.79 10.87 -26.53
N ASP A 27 -4.93 10.21 -26.32
CA ASP A 27 -5.90 10.74 -25.37
C ASP A 27 -5.16 10.82 -24.04
N GLU A 28 -4.93 12.05 -23.57
CA GLU A 28 -4.64 12.28 -22.16
C GLU A 28 -5.76 11.58 -21.37
N PRO A 29 -5.46 10.76 -20.35
CA PRO A 29 -6.51 10.11 -19.59
C PRO A 29 -7.42 11.20 -19.02
N GLU A 30 -8.70 11.14 -19.37
CA GLU A 30 -9.72 11.97 -18.76
C GLU A 30 -9.66 11.71 -17.26
N VAL A 31 -9.36 12.75 -16.46
CA VAL A 31 -9.43 12.65 -15.00
C VAL A 31 -10.91 12.43 -14.67
N ILE A 32 -11.31 11.19 -14.45
CA ILE A 32 -12.62 10.89 -13.88
C ILE A 32 -12.60 11.52 -12.50
N ALA A 33 -13.32 12.64 -12.34
CA ALA A 33 -13.51 13.25 -11.03
C ALA A 33 -14.18 12.22 -10.13
N SER A 34 -13.60 11.96 -8.95
CA SER A 34 -14.22 11.11 -7.96
C SER A 34 -15.58 11.69 -7.56
N THR A 35 -16.60 10.83 -7.58
CA THR A 35 -17.93 11.19 -7.09
C THR A 35 -17.92 11.03 -5.58
N GLY A 36 -18.44 12.00 -4.83
CA GLY A 36 -18.41 11.98 -3.38
C GLY A 36 -17.12 12.61 -2.82
N PRO A 37 -16.90 12.49 -1.50
CA PRO A 37 -15.68 12.98 -0.89
C PRO A 37 -14.52 12.01 -1.18
N ASP A 38 -13.30 12.56 -1.24
CA ASP A 38 -12.10 11.78 -1.58
C ASP A 38 -10.90 12.35 -0.80
N VAL A 39 -10.47 11.65 0.25
CA VAL A 39 -9.42 12.11 1.16
C VAL A 39 -8.08 11.48 0.83
N THR A 40 -7.13 12.33 0.45
CA THR A 40 -5.76 11.91 0.12
C THR A 40 -4.74 12.49 1.07
N VAL A 41 -3.58 11.84 1.20
CA VAL A 41 -2.45 12.39 1.94
C VAL A 41 -1.65 13.34 1.05
N PHE A 42 -1.98 14.62 1.15
CA PHE A 42 -1.38 15.68 0.34
C PHE A 42 0.11 15.92 0.63
N ASN A 43 0.52 15.83 1.90
CA ASN A 43 1.90 16.03 2.30
C ASN A 43 2.24 15.31 3.61
N LEU A 44 3.45 14.77 3.70
CA LEU A 44 4.09 14.33 4.93
C LEU A 44 5.11 15.39 5.35
N GLN A 45 4.73 16.29 6.25
CA GLN A 45 5.45 17.56 6.47
C GLN A 45 6.56 17.52 7.53
N ASP A 46 6.42 16.71 8.58
CA ASP A 46 7.40 16.64 9.67
C ASP A 46 7.40 15.26 10.34
N THR A 47 8.39 15.02 11.21
CA THR A 47 8.49 13.78 11.99
C THR A 47 8.86 14.08 13.44
N SER A 48 8.37 13.28 14.37
CA SER A 48 8.73 13.31 15.78
C SER A 48 9.38 11.99 16.20
N ASN A 49 10.43 12.05 17.03
CA ASN A 49 11.12 10.92 17.63
C ASN A 49 10.87 10.95 19.15
N PHE A 50 10.33 9.86 19.70
CA PHE A 50 9.93 9.75 21.10
C PHE A 50 10.94 9.00 21.97
N GLY A 51 12.18 8.88 21.48
CA GLY A 51 13.27 8.21 22.17
C GLY A 51 13.27 6.69 21.94
N GLU A 52 14.27 6.05 22.54
CA GLU A 52 14.46 4.60 22.50
C GLU A 52 14.16 4.00 23.88
N SER A 53 13.55 2.83 23.88
CA SER A 53 13.43 1.98 25.07
C SER A 53 13.31 0.52 24.63
N ASN A 54 14.08 -0.36 25.26
CA ASN A 54 14.14 -1.80 24.97
C ASN A 54 14.52 -2.13 23.51
N GLY A 55 15.42 -1.37 22.92
CA GLY A 55 15.86 -1.52 21.53
C GLY A 55 14.90 -0.94 20.50
N ILE A 56 13.76 -0.38 20.91
CA ILE A 56 12.71 0.11 20.02
C ILE A 56 12.58 1.63 20.13
N ARG A 57 12.48 2.30 18.98
CA ARG A 57 12.20 3.73 18.85
C ARG A 57 10.77 3.98 18.45
N GLY A 58 10.20 5.05 19.01
CA GLY A 58 8.87 5.53 18.66
C GLY A 58 8.95 6.71 17.70
N TYR A 59 8.24 6.64 16.58
CA TYR A 59 8.11 7.77 15.64
C TYR A 59 6.66 8.15 15.38
N ALA A 60 6.46 9.40 14.97
CA ALA A 60 5.21 9.86 14.37
C ALA A 60 5.52 10.77 13.18
N VAL A 61 4.59 10.86 12.25
CA VAL A 61 4.68 11.60 11.00
C VAL A 61 3.55 12.63 10.96
N GLY A 62 3.88 13.86 10.62
CA GLY A 62 2.89 14.89 10.35
C GLY A 62 2.28 14.66 8.98
N THR A 63 0.95 14.75 8.91
CA THR A 63 0.17 14.57 7.69
C THR A 63 -0.59 15.85 7.37
N THR A 64 -0.71 16.17 6.09
CA THR A 64 -1.68 17.13 5.58
C THR A 64 -2.62 16.37 4.67
N SER A 65 -3.91 16.37 4.96
CA SER A 65 -4.93 15.79 4.10
C SER A 65 -5.33 16.76 2.99
N CYS A 66 -5.95 16.24 1.94
CA CYS A 66 -6.63 17.03 0.91
C CYS A 66 -7.92 16.31 0.53
N ASN A 67 -9.02 17.04 0.40
CA ASN A 67 -10.23 16.52 -0.22
C ASN A 67 -10.18 16.84 -1.73
N ILE A 68 -9.92 15.84 -2.56
CA ILE A 68 -9.85 15.99 -4.03
C ILE A 68 -11.19 15.69 -4.72
N GLY A 69 -12.20 15.25 -3.96
CA GLY A 69 -13.52 14.87 -4.47
C GLY A 69 -14.41 16.07 -4.78
N ASP A 70 -15.71 15.81 -4.97
CA ASP A 70 -16.70 16.82 -5.38
C ASP A 70 -17.70 17.22 -4.28
N THR A 71 -17.61 16.59 -3.10
CA THR A 71 -18.41 16.94 -1.91
C THR A 71 -17.56 17.05 -0.64
N PRO A 72 -18.01 17.80 0.39
CA PRO A 72 -17.30 17.86 1.67
C PRO A 72 -17.21 16.49 2.36
N LEU A 73 -16.01 16.13 2.85
CA LEU A 73 -15.77 14.97 3.69
C LEU A 73 -16.12 15.30 5.15
N ASN A 74 -16.71 14.37 5.88
CA ASN A 74 -16.98 14.52 7.31
C ASN A 74 -15.69 14.43 8.15
N TRP A 75 -15.64 15.25 9.20
CA TRP A 75 -14.49 15.38 10.11
C TRP A 75 -14.94 15.50 11.57
N CYS A 76 -16.12 15.00 11.88
CA CYS A 76 -16.79 15.23 13.15
C CYS A 76 -16.43 14.15 14.18
N ASP A 77 -15.80 14.55 15.29
CA ASP A 77 -15.41 13.66 16.39
C ASP A 77 -16.23 13.87 17.66
N ASN A 78 -17.36 14.56 17.56
CA ASN A 78 -18.09 15.03 18.72
C ASN A 78 -19.61 14.99 18.50
N ALA A 79 -20.36 15.04 19.60
CA ALA A 79 -21.81 14.81 19.57
C ALA A 79 -22.63 15.96 18.94
N GLY A 80 -22.01 17.02 18.42
CA GLY A 80 -22.76 18.20 17.97
C GLY A 80 -22.04 19.06 16.93
N GLY A 81 -22.76 19.44 15.89
CA GLY A 81 -22.20 20.19 14.76
C GLY A 81 -21.79 19.31 13.58
N CYS A 82 -21.98 17.99 13.71
CA CYS A 82 -21.92 17.08 12.58
C CYS A 82 -23.11 17.32 11.62
N GLY A 83 -22.97 16.83 10.39
CA GLY A 83 -24.02 16.87 9.38
C GLY A 83 -25.25 16.06 9.78
N ALA A 84 -26.36 16.33 9.10
CA ALA A 84 -27.57 15.55 9.31
C ALA A 84 -27.32 14.09 8.92
N GLY A 85 -27.56 13.17 9.86
CA GLY A 85 -27.32 11.74 9.64
C GLY A 85 -25.91 11.28 9.96
N THR A 86 -25.01 12.18 10.39
CA THR A 86 -23.67 11.82 10.83
C THR A 86 -23.55 11.85 12.36
N THR A 87 -22.49 11.21 12.83
CA THR A 87 -22.20 10.81 14.19
C THR A 87 -20.75 11.16 14.53
N PRO A 88 -20.33 11.07 15.80
CA PRO A 88 -18.93 11.23 16.18
C PRO A 88 -17.97 10.22 15.52
N GLU A 89 -18.48 9.13 14.94
CA GLU A 89 -17.71 8.16 14.18
C GLU A 89 -17.37 8.65 12.76
N ASP A 90 -18.00 9.73 12.27
CA ASP A 90 -17.82 10.25 10.91
C ASP A 90 -16.65 11.24 10.82
N HIS A 91 -15.44 10.74 11.05
CA HIS A 91 -14.18 11.44 10.85
C HIS A 91 -13.08 10.47 10.39
N PRO A 92 -11.96 10.95 9.83
CA PRO A 92 -10.90 10.04 9.41
C PRO A 92 -10.06 9.53 10.58
N VAL A 93 -9.57 8.31 10.43
CA VAL A 93 -8.46 7.76 11.20
C VAL A 93 -7.21 7.67 10.33
N ILE A 94 -6.04 7.86 10.94
CA ILE A 94 -4.77 8.01 10.24
C ILE A 94 -3.76 6.98 10.75
N ALA A 95 -3.41 6.03 9.89
CA ALA A 95 -2.28 5.12 10.10
C ALA A 95 -0.98 5.77 9.64
N GLN A 96 0.11 5.41 10.33
CA GLN A 96 1.46 5.87 10.01
C GLN A 96 2.39 4.65 9.97
N ASN A 97 3.23 4.55 8.96
CA ASN A 97 4.11 3.40 8.77
C ASN A 97 5.54 3.84 8.40
N MET A 98 6.52 2.96 8.64
CA MET A 98 7.90 3.13 8.20
C MET A 98 8.39 1.88 7.48
N TYR A 99 9.14 2.07 6.40
CA TYR A 99 9.65 1.01 5.52
C TYR A 99 11.14 1.20 5.25
N ARG A 100 11.77 0.12 4.79
CA ARG A 100 13.15 0.10 4.33
C ARG A 100 13.25 -0.64 3.00
N LEU A 101 14.03 -0.10 2.07
CA LEU A 101 14.54 -0.81 0.91
C LEU A 101 16.02 -1.11 1.13
N LYS A 102 16.39 -2.39 1.19
CA LYS A 102 17.78 -2.83 1.39
C LYS A 102 18.01 -4.13 0.63
N ASP A 103 19.15 -4.22 -0.07
CA ASP A 103 19.58 -5.43 -0.79
C ASP A 103 18.51 -6.02 -1.72
N GLY A 104 17.70 -5.15 -2.33
CA GLY A 104 16.63 -5.56 -3.25
C GLY A 104 15.31 -5.92 -2.58
N ARG A 105 15.19 -5.88 -1.24
CA ARG A 105 13.95 -6.15 -0.50
C ARG A 105 13.33 -4.88 0.07
N PHE A 106 12.04 -4.69 -0.14
CA PHE A 106 11.25 -3.61 0.46
C PHE A 106 10.42 -4.17 1.63
N ASN A 107 10.77 -3.79 2.87
CA ASN A 107 10.15 -4.34 4.08
C ASN A 107 9.56 -3.25 4.99
N GLN A 108 8.43 -3.53 5.62
CA GLN A 108 7.87 -2.66 6.65
C GLN A 108 8.61 -2.88 7.97
N LEU A 109 9.10 -1.79 8.57
CA LEU A 109 9.84 -1.81 9.83
C LEU A 109 8.96 -1.52 11.04
N GLY A 110 7.86 -0.80 10.84
CA GLY A 110 6.98 -0.40 11.92
C GLY A 110 5.66 0.14 11.43
N ALA A 111 4.65 -0.02 12.27
CA ALA A 111 3.31 0.53 12.09
C ALA A 111 2.91 1.29 13.36
N SER A 112 1.98 2.23 13.26
CA SER A 112 1.38 2.88 14.42
C SER A 112 -0.04 2.38 14.69
N TRP A 113 -0.53 2.68 15.89
CA TRP A 113 -1.97 2.85 16.13
C TRP A 113 -2.44 4.15 15.46
N LEU A 114 -3.74 4.44 15.54
CA LEU A 114 -4.40 5.43 14.71
C LEU A 114 -4.59 6.78 15.39
N LYS A 115 -4.28 7.84 14.66
CA LYS A 115 -4.72 9.19 15.04
C LYS A 115 -6.16 9.39 14.54
N HIS A 116 -7.07 9.75 15.44
CA HIS A 116 -8.40 10.22 15.09
C HIS A 116 -8.38 11.71 14.73
N GLY A 117 -8.96 12.07 13.58
CA GLY A 117 -9.27 13.45 13.24
C GLY A 117 -10.23 14.08 14.25
N PHE A 118 -10.16 15.40 14.43
CA PHE A 118 -11.00 16.11 15.40
C PHE A 118 -11.49 17.48 14.93
N LEU A 119 -10.75 18.10 14.01
CA LEU A 119 -11.08 19.40 13.44
C LEU A 119 -10.29 19.58 12.15
N SER A 120 -10.98 19.93 11.07
CA SER A 120 -10.36 20.38 9.82
C SER A 120 -10.15 21.88 9.81
N LEU A 121 -8.91 22.33 9.57
CA LEU A 121 -8.58 23.74 9.43
C LEU A 121 -9.02 24.36 8.10
N ASN A 122 -9.44 23.56 7.12
CA ASN A 122 -9.91 24.00 5.80
C ASN A 122 -8.99 25.05 5.15
N GLN A 123 -7.70 24.74 5.07
CA GLN A 123 -6.70 25.64 4.51
C GLN A 123 -6.66 25.57 2.98
N SER A 124 -6.27 26.67 2.34
CA SER A 124 -5.97 26.70 0.91
C SER A 124 -4.52 26.29 0.65
N ALA A 125 -4.31 25.28 -0.21
CA ALA A 125 -3.00 24.89 -0.69
C ALA A 125 -3.03 24.65 -2.21
N GLY A 126 -2.03 25.18 -2.91
CA GLY A 126 -1.91 24.97 -4.35
C GLY A 126 -1.72 23.48 -4.69
N GLY A 127 -2.55 22.96 -5.58
CA GLY A 127 -2.50 21.57 -6.05
C GLY A 127 -3.33 20.58 -5.23
N CYS A 128 -4.16 21.04 -4.29
CA CYS A 128 -5.20 20.21 -3.67
C CYS A 128 -6.51 20.33 -4.47
N GLY A 129 -7.01 19.20 -4.97
CA GLY A 129 -8.20 19.11 -5.84
C GLY A 129 -8.10 20.04 -7.05
N ALA A 130 -9.24 20.61 -7.46
CA ALA A 130 -9.32 21.59 -8.56
C ALA A 130 -8.64 22.95 -8.26
N GLY A 131 -7.89 23.08 -7.16
CA GLY A 131 -6.97 24.18 -6.90
C GLY A 131 -7.55 25.36 -6.11
N SER A 132 -8.82 25.32 -5.69
CA SER A 132 -9.41 26.31 -4.78
C SER A 132 -10.14 25.62 -3.64
N CYS A 133 -9.80 25.96 -2.40
CA CYS A 133 -10.50 25.48 -1.22
C CYS A 133 -11.91 26.07 -1.16
N GLN A 134 -12.91 25.21 -1.24
CA GLN A 134 -14.33 25.52 -1.09
C GLN A 134 -14.73 25.20 0.35
N GLY A 135 -14.86 26.25 1.18
CA GLY A 135 -15.23 26.10 2.58
C GLY A 135 -16.54 25.30 2.74
N PRO A 136 -16.56 24.27 3.61
CA PRO A 136 -17.72 23.40 3.75
C PRO A 136 -18.82 24.06 4.60
N PRO A 137 -20.09 23.64 4.46
CA PRO A 137 -21.21 24.24 5.18
C PRO A 137 -21.13 24.10 6.70
N LEU A 138 -20.41 23.09 7.21
CA LEU A 138 -20.26 22.83 8.65
C LEU A 138 -18.89 23.21 9.21
N GLY A 139 -18.13 24.04 8.49
CA GLY A 139 -16.83 24.52 8.95
C GLY A 139 -15.87 23.36 9.28
N GLY A 140 -15.15 23.45 10.40
CA GLY A 140 -14.12 22.47 10.77
C GLY A 140 -14.62 21.06 11.10
N ASN A 141 -15.93 20.84 11.16
CA ASN A 141 -16.51 19.49 11.26
C ASN A 141 -16.56 18.77 9.89
N GLN A 142 -16.08 19.42 8.84
CA GLN A 142 -15.93 18.88 7.49
C GLN A 142 -14.61 19.35 6.88
N LEU A 143 -14.06 18.57 5.95
CA LEU A 143 -13.02 19.00 5.03
C LEU A 143 -13.66 19.34 3.67
N GLY A 144 -13.65 20.62 3.33
CA GLY A 144 -14.21 21.13 2.09
C GLY A 144 -13.45 20.71 0.84
N VAL A 145 -14.13 20.74 -0.30
CA VAL A 145 -13.57 20.39 -1.61
C VAL A 145 -12.38 21.27 -1.94
N GLY A 146 -11.25 20.66 -2.32
CA GLY A 146 -9.99 21.36 -2.60
C GLY A 146 -9.35 22.03 -1.38
N CYS A 147 -9.83 21.73 -0.16
CA CYS A 147 -9.23 22.20 1.08
C CYS A 147 -8.28 21.16 1.66
N THR A 148 -7.33 21.63 2.47
CA THR A 148 -6.37 20.79 3.20
C THR A 148 -6.51 20.94 4.71
N ASP A 149 -6.19 19.88 5.45
CA ASP A 149 -6.06 19.92 6.91
C ASP A 149 -4.70 19.38 7.38
N PRO A 150 -3.83 20.20 8.02
CA PRO A 150 -2.55 19.75 8.54
C PRO A 150 -2.63 19.32 10.02
N TYR A 151 -2.19 18.09 10.30
CA TYR A 151 -1.78 17.64 11.63
C TYR A 151 -0.27 17.39 11.70
N GLY A 152 0.44 18.13 12.56
CA GLY A 152 1.85 17.88 12.82
C GLY A 152 2.09 16.54 13.53
N SER A 153 3.31 16.00 13.42
CA SER A 153 3.71 14.70 14.00
C SER A 153 3.49 14.63 15.51
N GLY A 154 3.60 15.74 16.23
CA GLY A 154 3.28 15.80 17.66
C GLY A 154 1.80 15.49 17.96
N LEU A 155 0.88 15.95 17.11
CA LEU A 155 -0.56 15.64 17.21
C LEU A 155 -0.83 14.20 16.78
N ASN A 156 -0.23 13.76 15.68
CA ASN A 156 -0.38 12.39 15.14
C ASN A 156 0.24 11.32 16.04
N GLY A 157 1.23 11.68 16.86
CA GLY A 157 1.81 10.82 17.88
C GLY A 157 1.25 11.06 19.28
N SER A 158 0.24 11.91 19.44
CA SER A 158 -0.37 12.18 20.75
C SER A 158 -1.23 11.01 21.18
N ARG A 159 -1.20 10.68 22.47
CA ARG A 159 -1.82 9.47 23.02
C ARG A 159 -2.97 9.84 23.96
N PRO A 160 -4.00 8.98 24.12
CA PRO A 160 -4.14 7.66 23.50
C PRO A 160 -4.42 7.75 21.99
N LEU A 161 -3.85 6.80 21.23
CA LEU A 161 -4.21 6.54 19.83
C LEU A 161 -5.25 5.39 19.79
N GLY A 162 -5.98 5.25 18.68
CA GLY A 162 -6.98 4.20 18.46
C GLY A 162 -6.37 2.91 17.90
N ARG A 163 -6.92 1.75 18.24
CA ARG A 163 -6.38 0.46 17.75
C ARG A 163 -6.66 0.29 16.27
N LYS A 164 -5.72 -0.28 15.52
CA LYS A 164 -5.96 -0.69 14.13
C LYS A 164 -7.01 -1.78 14.03
N SER A 165 -7.09 -2.64 15.05
CA SER A 165 -8.03 -3.77 15.09
C SER A 165 -9.51 -3.39 15.19
N GLU A 166 -9.80 -2.16 15.62
CA GLU A 166 -11.15 -1.64 15.77
C GLU A 166 -11.75 -1.12 14.46
N VAL A 167 -10.93 -0.98 13.42
CA VAL A 167 -11.32 -0.37 12.15
C VAL A 167 -11.71 -1.41 11.13
N ASN A 168 -12.78 -1.14 10.39
CA ASN A 168 -13.05 -1.71 9.10
C ASN A 168 -12.43 -0.79 8.02
N PRO A 169 -11.28 -1.14 7.44
CA PRO A 169 -10.60 -0.30 6.46
C PRO A 169 -11.33 -0.25 5.12
N THR A 170 -12.23 -1.20 4.85
CA THR A 170 -13.01 -1.27 3.61
C THR A 170 -14.19 -0.31 3.64
N THR A 171 -14.86 -0.18 4.79
CA THR A 171 -16.05 0.68 4.95
C THR A 171 -15.77 1.97 5.70
N GLY A 172 -14.62 2.07 6.37
CA GLY A 172 -14.29 3.12 7.31
C GLY A 172 -14.99 3.02 8.66
N ASP A 173 -15.77 1.96 8.93
CA ASP A 173 -16.48 1.82 10.21
C ASP A 173 -15.51 1.57 11.38
N PHE A 174 -15.70 2.29 12.47
CA PHE A 174 -14.98 2.07 13.72
C PHE A 174 -15.78 2.61 14.92
N PRO A 175 -15.53 2.13 16.15
CA PRO A 175 -16.13 2.70 17.35
C PRO A 175 -15.50 4.05 17.70
N PHE A 176 -16.31 5.00 18.18
CA PHE A 176 -15.82 6.22 18.80
C PHE A 176 -16.56 6.54 20.11
N PRO A 177 -15.89 6.94 21.20
CA PRO A 177 -14.43 7.01 21.38
C PRO A 177 -13.72 5.67 21.15
N PRO A 178 -12.44 5.67 20.70
CA PRO A 178 -11.71 4.43 20.47
C PRO A 178 -11.59 3.63 21.77
N GLY A 179 -11.49 2.31 21.64
CA GLY A 179 -11.38 1.44 22.80
C GLY A 179 -10.08 1.66 23.57
N GLY A 180 -10.14 1.38 24.88
CA GLY A 180 -8.99 1.51 25.77
C GLY A 180 -8.04 0.30 25.74
N GLY A 181 -7.14 0.24 26.74
CA GLY A 181 -6.38 -0.99 27.07
C GLY A 181 -5.05 -1.20 26.34
N GLY A 182 -4.59 -0.24 25.54
CA GLY A 182 -3.27 -0.29 24.93
C GLY A 182 -2.13 -0.05 25.92
N ALA A 183 -0.99 -0.72 25.73
CA ALA A 183 0.20 -0.47 26.53
C ALA A 183 0.65 0.99 26.38
N SER A 184 1.10 1.64 27.46
CA SER A 184 1.53 3.05 27.42
C SER A 184 2.73 3.45 28.25
N SER A 185 3.46 2.46 28.76
CA SER A 185 4.64 2.70 29.60
C SER A 185 5.87 3.11 28.81
N GLN A 186 5.97 2.72 27.54
CA GLN A 186 7.12 3.02 26.69
C GLN A 186 6.81 4.13 25.67
N GLY A 187 7.84 4.90 25.31
CA GLY A 187 7.74 6.01 24.36
C GLY A 187 7.30 5.56 22.96
N TRP A 188 7.60 4.32 22.56
CA TRP A 188 7.18 3.75 21.29
C TRP A 188 5.78 3.15 21.30
N ASN A 189 5.15 2.91 22.46
CA ASN A 189 3.84 2.28 22.45
C ASN A 189 2.82 3.14 21.69
N GLN A 190 1.97 2.48 20.90
CA GLN A 190 0.96 3.06 19.99
C GLN A 190 1.51 3.91 18.84
N ARG A 191 2.78 4.27 18.84
CA ARG A 191 3.44 5.03 17.77
C ARG A 191 4.06 4.08 16.75
N ILE A 192 4.69 4.61 15.70
CA ILE A 192 5.49 3.77 14.80
C ILE A 192 6.64 3.18 15.63
N ALA A 193 6.57 1.88 15.90
CA ALA A 193 7.57 1.16 16.67
C ALA A 193 8.60 0.54 15.72
N VAL A 194 9.87 0.96 15.82
CA VAL A 194 10.94 0.49 14.93
C VAL A 194 12.14 0.04 15.75
N ALA A 195 12.68 -1.15 15.45
CA ALA A 195 13.92 -1.59 16.07
C ALA A 195 15.06 -0.64 15.69
N GLN A 196 15.82 -0.15 16.68
CA GLN A 196 16.90 0.80 16.43
C GLN A 196 17.98 0.19 15.52
N ASP A 197 18.24 -1.11 15.63
CA ASP A 197 19.25 -1.80 14.83
C ASP A 197 18.94 -1.78 13.33
N ASP A 198 17.67 -1.66 12.95
CA ASP A 198 17.26 -1.48 11.55
C ASP A 198 17.60 -0.11 10.98
N LEU A 199 17.91 0.87 11.83
CA LEU A 199 18.17 2.27 11.48
C LEU A 199 19.66 2.62 11.45
N VAL A 200 20.52 1.71 11.93
CA VAL A 200 21.96 1.91 11.99
C VAL A 200 22.57 1.74 10.60
N THR A 201 23.14 2.80 10.04
CA THR A 201 23.73 2.80 8.68
C THR A 201 24.84 1.76 8.53
N ALA A 202 25.65 1.54 9.56
CA ALA A 202 26.74 0.57 9.51
C ALA A 202 26.25 -0.87 9.34
N SER A 203 25.12 -1.22 9.96
CA SER A 203 24.48 -2.54 9.85
C SER A 203 23.60 -2.68 8.61
N ASN A 204 23.19 -1.54 8.05
CA ASN A 204 22.28 -1.45 6.90
C ASN A 204 22.87 -0.55 5.80
N PRO A 205 24.06 -0.90 5.26
CA PRO A 205 24.67 -0.12 4.20
C PRO A 205 23.76 -0.10 2.95
N GLY A 206 23.63 1.07 2.32
CA GLY A 206 22.79 1.23 1.12
C GLY A 206 21.29 1.23 1.36
N ALA A 207 20.83 1.09 2.61
CA ALA A 207 19.40 1.12 2.92
C ALA A 207 18.79 2.50 2.68
N ARG A 208 17.59 2.52 2.09
CA ARG A 208 16.72 3.70 1.94
C ARG A 208 15.50 3.53 2.83
N TYR A 209 14.98 4.62 3.38
CA TYR A 209 13.90 4.57 4.35
C TYR A 209 12.74 5.43 3.91
N PHE A 210 11.52 4.96 4.15
CA PHE A 210 10.30 5.63 3.73
C PHE A 210 9.35 5.70 4.89
N ILE A 211 8.58 6.77 4.95
CA ILE A 211 7.43 6.92 5.83
C ILE A 211 6.17 7.01 4.98
N GLU A 212 5.05 6.59 5.56
CA GLU A 212 3.74 6.64 4.92
C GLU A 212 2.71 7.20 5.90
N GLY A 213 1.77 7.98 5.37
CA GLY A 213 0.51 8.28 6.02
C GLY A 213 -0.63 7.69 5.20
N HIS A 214 -1.64 7.15 5.87
CA HIS A 214 -2.78 6.48 5.24
C HIS A 214 -4.06 6.84 5.99
N TYR A 215 -5.00 7.49 5.31
CA TYR A 215 -6.29 7.89 5.86
C TYR A 215 -7.35 6.85 5.56
N ILE A 216 -8.24 6.60 6.52
CA ILE A 216 -9.49 5.87 6.31
C ILE A 216 -10.62 6.77 6.80
N ALA A 217 -11.62 7.03 5.96
CA ALA A 217 -12.83 7.79 6.33
C ALA A 217 -14.10 7.06 5.84
N PRO A 218 -15.19 7.03 6.63
CA PRO A 218 -16.40 6.28 6.26
C PRO A 218 -17.04 6.72 4.95
N ASP A 219 -17.17 8.02 4.72
CA ASP A 219 -17.83 8.60 3.55
C ASP A 219 -16.95 8.58 2.28
N ASP A 220 -15.62 8.65 2.44
CA ASP A 220 -14.64 8.35 1.38
C ASP A 220 -14.73 6.90 0.90
N ALA A 221 -14.78 5.96 1.85
CA ALA A 221 -14.93 4.54 1.58
C ALA A 221 -16.28 4.22 0.93
N GLN A 222 -17.39 4.78 1.44
CA GLN A 222 -18.71 4.62 0.84
C GLN A 222 -18.81 5.18 -0.59
N ALA A 223 -17.98 6.17 -0.91
CA ALA A 223 -17.86 6.74 -2.25
C ALA A 223 -16.96 5.92 -3.19
N ASP A 224 -16.39 4.80 -2.71
CA ASP A 224 -15.46 3.92 -3.44
C ASP A 224 -14.14 4.61 -3.82
N ASN A 225 -13.73 5.64 -3.05
CA ASN A 225 -12.51 6.41 -3.29
C ASN A 225 -11.32 5.94 -2.42
N GLY A 226 -11.49 4.92 -1.58
CA GLY A 226 -10.50 4.50 -0.58
C GLY A 226 -9.22 3.81 -1.10
N LEU A 227 -8.88 3.93 -2.39
CA LEU A 227 -7.73 3.28 -3.02
C LEU A 227 -6.57 4.25 -3.37
N ASN A 228 -6.71 5.54 -3.07
CA ASN A 228 -5.71 6.60 -3.29
C ASN A 228 -5.34 7.37 -2.00
N ASN A 229 -5.80 6.90 -0.84
CA ASN A 229 -5.76 7.59 0.45
C ASN A 229 -4.45 7.36 1.25
N ALA A 230 -3.42 6.82 0.61
CA ALA A 230 -2.07 6.69 1.15
C ALA A 230 -1.06 7.52 0.34
N SER A 231 -0.03 8.04 1.01
CA SER A 231 1.11 8.69 0.36
C SER A 231 2.39 8.38 1.13
N TYR A 232 3.51 8.33 0.42
CA TYR A 232 4.81 8.09 1.03
C TYR A 232 5.81 9.22 0.81
N ARG A 233 6.86 9.23 1.63
CA ARG A 233 8.01 10.12 1.47
C ARG A 233 9.29 9.44 1.95
N GLU A 234 10.38 9.65 1.23
CA GLU A 234 11.69 9.18 1.65
C GLU A 234 12.23 10.01 2.82
N VAL A 235 12.91 9.35 3.75
CA VAL A 235 13.57 10.00 4.89
C VAL A 235 15.02 9.52 5.00
N THR A 236 15.87 10.39 5.53
CA THR A 236 17.21 10.01 6.00
C THR A 236 17.23 9.98 7.53
N ILE A 237 18.19 9.27 8.11
CA ILE A 237 18.29 9.09 9.56
C ILE A 237 19.55 9.80 10.04
N ASN A 238 19.38 10.78 10.93
CA ASN A 238 20.50 11.36 11.64
C ASN A 238 21.11 10.31 12.59
N GLN A 239 22.31 9.80 12.29
CA GLN A 239 22.89 8.69 13.07
C GLN A 239 23.32 9.07 14.51
N SER A 240 23.34 10.36 14.86
CA SER A 240 23.65 10.79 16.24
C SER A 240 22.40 10.87 17.11
N THR A 241 21.26 11.26 16.55
CA THR A 241 20.01 11.47 17.30
C THR A 241 18.91 10.48 16.95
N PHE A 242 19.08 9.74 15.85
CA PHE A 242 18.07 8.93 15.17
C PHE A 242 16.82 9.71 14.75
N ASN A 243 16.91 11.03 14.63
CA ASN A 243 15.82 11.81 14.05
C ASN A 243 15.70 11.51 12.57
N LEU A 244 14.46 11.28 12.12
CA LEU A 244 14.13 11.20 10.71
C LEU A 244 14.19 12.62 10.13
N GLN A 245 14.74 12.73 8.92
CA GLN A 245 14.83 13.97 8.18
C GLN A 245 14.14 13.77 6.84
N MET A 246 13.13 14.61 6.57
CA MET A 246 12.38 14.54 5.32
C MET A 246 13.32 14.76 4.12
N SER A 247 13.24 13.85 3.15
CA SER A 247 13.94 13.93 1.88
C SER A 247 12.93 13.98 0.73
N GLY A 248 13.30 14.61 -0.39
CA GLY A 248 12.41 14.74 -1.56
C GLY A 248 11.07 15.42 -1.25
N GLY A 249 10.10 15.25 -2.15
CA GLY A 249 8.69 15.60 -1.92
C GLY A 249 7.87 14.39 -1.51
N THR A 250 6.66 14.62 -0.99
CA THR A 250 5.67 13.56 -0.80
C THR A 250 5.22 13.05 -2.16
N VAL A 251 5.27 11.73 -2.37
CA VAL A 251 4.67 11.07 -3.52
C VAL A 251 3.22 10.78 -3.13
N ARG A 252 2.30 11.54 -3.74
CA ARG A 252 0.88 11.55 -3.37
C ARG A 252 0.14 10.36 -3.95
N GLU A 253 -0.89 9.92 -3.26
CA GLU A 253 -1.87 8.93 -3.76
C GLU A 253 -1.23 7.59 -4.12
N LYS A 254 -0.14 7.27 -3.41
CA LYS A 254 0.72 6.12 -3.64
C LYS A 254 1.15 5.53 -2.31
N ALA A 255 0.90 4.24 -2.11
CA ALA A 255 1.42 3.50 -0.96
C ALA A 255 2.94 3.34 -1.07
N ALA A 256 3.64 3.19 0.05
CA ALA A 256 5.11 3.14 0.10
C ALA A 256 5.70 1.98 -0.72
N ILE A 257 4.98 0.87 -0.86
CA ILE A 257 5.41 -0.27 -1.69
C ILE A 257 5.68 0.12 -3.14
N GLU A 258 4.97 1.12 -3.67
CA GLU A 258 5.09 1.60 -5.05
C GLU A 258 6.43 2.33 -5.28
N ALA A 259 7.10 2.75 -4.20
CA ALA A 259 8.47 3.26 -4.26
C ALA A 259 9.44 2.18 -4.77
N TRP A 260 9.18 0.90 -4.51
CA TRP A 260 10.10 -0.18 -4.88
C TRP A 260 10.27 -0.26 -6.40
N GLN A 261 9.18 -0.28 -7.16
CA GLN A 261 9.23 -0.24 -8.63
C GLN A 261 9.73 1.09 -9.18
N THR A 262 9.40 2.20 -8.52
CA THR A 262 9.92 3.52 -8.92
C THR A 262 11.45 3.57 -8.83
N ILE A 263 12.03 2.89 -7.84
CA ILE A 263 13.48 2.85 -7.59
C ILE A 263 14.16 1.78 -8.43
N ASP A 264 13.51 0.63 -8.59
CA ASP A 264 13.99 -0.49 -9.37
C ASP A 264 12.91 -0.90 -10.38
N PRO A 265 13.01 -0.43 -11.65
CA PRO A 265 12.03 -0.72 -12.69
C PRO A 265 11.92 -2.21 -13.06
N THR A 266 12.79 -3.08 -12.54
CA THR A 266 12.67 -4.54 -12.71
C THR A 266 11.68 -5.18 -11.74
N VAL A 267 11.19 -4.43 -10.75
CA VAL A 267 10.14 -4.88 -9.85
C VAL A 267 8.81 -4.87 -10.59
N GLU A 268 8.11 -5.99 -10.53
CA GLU A 268 6.74 -6.13 -10.98
C GLU A 268 5.81 -5.77 -9.82
N LEU A 269 4.80 -4.95 -10.07
CA LEU A 269 3.83 -4.52 -9.06
C LEU A 269 2.42 -4.76 -9.61
N LEU A 270 1.62 -5.50 -8.84
CA LEU A 270 0.24 -5.82 -9.15
C LEU A 270 -0.70 -5.25 -8.10
N TYR A 271 -1.83 -4.74 -8.57
CA TYR A 271 -2.97 -4.35 -7.74
C TYR A 271 -3.99 -5.48 -7.81
N ILE A 272 -4.15 -6.21 -6.71
CA ILE A 272 -5.00 -7.39 -6.60
C ILE A 272 -6.28 -6.99 -5.87
N ASP A 273 -7.36 -6.81 -6.62
CA ASP A 273 -8.67 -6.47 -6.07
C ASP A 273 -9.42 -7.74 -5.63
N VAL A 274 -10.05 -7.70 -4.46
CA VAL A 274 -10.87 -8.81 -3.98
C VAL A 274 -12.16 -8.87 -4.79
N PRO A 275 -12.48 -9.99 -5.46
CA PRO A 275 -13.68 -10.12 -6.27
C PRO A 275 -14.95 -9.80 -5.48
N ASP A 276 -15.91 -9.14 -6.15
CA ASP A 276 -17.23 -8.81 -5.60
C ASP A 276 -17.24 -7.95 -4.32
N SER A 277 -16.09 -7.45 -3.85
CA SER A 277 -16.00 -6.53 -2.72
C SER A 277 -16.58 -5.15 -3.08
N ARG A 278 -17.42 -4.59 -2.22
CA ARG A 278 -17.95 -3.23 -2.31
C ARG A 278 -18.05 -2.61 -0.91
N PRO A 279 -17.36 -1.49 -0.61
CA PRO A 279 -16.34 -0.80 -1.43
C PRO A 279 -15.18 -1.71 -1.85
N ALA A 280 -14.42 -1.30 -2.88
CA ALA A 280 -13.33 -2.09 -3.42
C ALA A 280 -12.24 -2.36 -2.38
N GLU A 281 -11.87 -3.64 -2.21
CA GLU A 281 -10.75 -4.07 -1.37
C GLU A 281 -9.53 -4.41 -2.23
N ARG A 282 -8.34 -3.93 -1.84
CA ARG A 282 -7.11 -4.10 -2.61
C ARG A 282 -5.92 -4.58 -1.79
N PHE A 283 -5.15 -5.48 -2.39
CA PHE A 283 -3.78 -5.80 -2.02
C PHE A 283 -2.81 -5.29 -3.09
N HIS A 284 -1.60 -4.92 -2.67
CA HIS A 284 -0.46 -4.71 -3.56
C HIS A 284 0.47 -5.90 -3.43
N VAL A 285 0.80 -6.53 -4.56
CA VAL A 285 1.80 -7.61 -4.61
C VAL A 285 2.95 -7.13 -5.47
N ALA A 286 4.13 -7.00 -4.87
CA ALA A 286 5.35 -6.62 -5.58
C ALA A 286 6.33 -7.79 -5.59
N ARG A 287 6.98 -8.01 -6.73
CA ARG A 287 7.99 -9.05 -6.91
C ARG A 287 9.26 -8.49 -7.55
N LYS A 288 10.41 -8.96 -7.08
CA LYS A 288 11.68 -8.86 -7.80
C LYS A 288 12.28 -10.24 -8.01
N VAL A 289 12.74 -10.50 -9.24
CA VAL A 289 13.46 -11.73 -9.57
C VAL A 289 14.88 -11.38 -9.99
N THR A 290 15.87 -12.02 -9.35
CA THR A 290 17.28 -11.87 -9.69
C THR A 290 17.87 -13.20 -10.09
N GLU A 291 18.44 -13.29 -11.28
CA GLU A 291 19.21 -14.47 -11.68
C GLU A 291 20.55 -14.47 -10.93
N VAL A 292 20.71 -15.38 -9.97
CA VAL A 292 21.90 -15.47 -9.10
C VAL A 292 22.97 -16.33 -9.76
N VAL A 293 22.55 -17.41 -10.43
CA VAL A 293 23.42 -18.22 -11.27
C VAL A 293 22.80 -18.28 -12.67
N PRO A 294 23.48 -17.76 -13.70
CA PRO A 294 22.96 -17.69 -15.06
C PRO A 294 22.39 -19.02 -15.56
N GLY A 295 21.10 -19.02 -15.86
CA GLY A 295 20.35 -20.15 -16.43
C GLY A 295 20.02 -21.28 -15.46
N SER A 296 20.30 -21.16 -14.16
CA SER A 296 20.12 -22.28 -13.23
C SER A 296 19.64 -21.93 -11.82
N LEU A 297 19.73 -20.67 -11.38
CA LEU A 297 19.25 -20.29 -10.05
C LEU A 297 18.74 -18.86 -10.05
N TRP A 298 17.49 -18.69 -9.61
CA TRP A 298 16.81 -17.42 -9.48
C TRP A 298 16.41 -17.18 -8.04
N HIS A 299 16.66 -15.96 -7.57
CA HIS A 299 16.21 -15.47 -6.28
C HIS A 299 14.93 -14.65 -6.47
N TYR A 300 13.91 -14.97 -5.68
CA TYR A 300 12.61 -14.34 -5.69
C TYR A 300 12.39 -13.59 -4.38
N GLU A 301 12.08 -12.31 -4.49
CA GLU A 301 11.65 -11.44 -3.40
C GLU A 301 10.21 -11.02 -3.64
N TYR A 302 9.32 -11.27 -2.67
CA TYR A 302 7.93 -10.85 -2.69
C TYR A 302 7.64 -9.92 -1.52
N ALA A 303 6.76 -8.94 -1.76
CA ALA A 303 6.12 -8.13 -0.73
C ALA A 303 4.62 -8.08 -1.00
N VAL A 304 3.80 -8.43 0.00
CA VAL A 304 2.35 -8.34 -0.06
C VAL A 304 1.90 -7.31 0.95
N HIS A 305 1.32 -6.21 0.48
CA HIS A 305 0.77 -5.14 1.29
C HIS A 305 -0.74 -5.11 1.18
N ASN A 306 -1.43 -5.11 2.31
CA ASN A 306 -2.88 -4.91 2.34
C ASN A 306 -3.17 -3.41 2.37
N MET A 307 -3.76 -2.87 1.30
CA MET A 307 -4.18 -1.47 1.25
C MET A 307 -5.34 -1.25 2.22
N ASN A 308 -6.51 -1.82 1.91
CA ASN A 308 -7.75 -1.52 2.64
C ASN A 308 -8.69 -2.73 2.83
N SER A 309 -8.20 -3.96 2.62
CA SER A 309 -9.02 -5.17 2.82
C SER A 309 -9.26 -5.43 4.31
N LYS A 310 -10.53 -5.47 4.72
CA LYS A 310 -10.92 -5.89 6.08
C LYS A 310 -10.65 -7.37 6.30
N GLN A 311 -10.90 -8.19 5.28
CA GLN A 311 -10.69 -9.62 5.35
C GLN A 311 -9.22 -9.90 5.70
N GLY A 312 -8.30 -9.16 5.06
CA GLY A 312 -6.87 -9.45 5.14
C GLY A 312 -6.52 -10.75 4.41
N SER A 313 -5.26 -11.15 4.47
CA SER A 313 -4.80 -12.38 3.82
C SER A 313 -4.03 -13.27 4.79
N ASP A 314 -4.21 -14.58 4.70
CA ASP A 314 -3.56 -15.57 5.57
C ASP A 314 -2.76 -16.63 4.84
N SER A 315 -2.60 -16.52 3.51
CA SER A 315 -1.65 -17.35 2.78
C SER A 315 -1.21 -16.73 1.47
N LEU A 316 0.04 -17.02 1.09
CA LEU A 316 0.57 -16.82 -0.24
C LEU A 316 1.12 -18.16 -0.75
N GLN A 317 0.76 -18.54 -1.97
CA GLN A 317 1.30 -19.70 -2.67
C GLN A 317 1.78 -19.31 -4.08
N ILE A 318 2.91 -19.88 -4.49
CA ILE A 318 3.46 -19.78 -5.84
C ILE A 318 3.59 -21.19 -6.40
N GLU A 319 2.96 -21.43 -7.55
CA GLU A 319 2.99 -22.70 -8.29
C GLU A 319 3.83 -22.57 -9.56
N PHE A 320 4.58 -23.62 -9.90
CA PHE A 320 5.39 -23.73 -11.11
C PHE A 320 4.88 -24.89 -11.98
N PHE A 321 4.98 -24.76 -13.31
CA PHE A 321 4.53 -25.79 -14.27
C PHE A 321 5.31 -27.12 -14.18
N GLY A 322 6.44 -27.15 -13.48
CA GLY A 322 7.32 -28.31 -13.38
C GLY A 322 7.92 -28.47 -12.00
N ALA A 323 8.58 -29.61 -11.80
CA ALA A 323 9.29 -29.86 -10.55
C ALA A 323 10.35 -28.78 -10.31
N THR A 324 10.34 -28.22 -9.10
CA THR A 324 11.16 -27.07 -8.68
C THR A 324 11.87 -27.41 -7.38
N ASN A 325 13.17 -27.15 -7.32
CA ASN A 325 13.93 -27.20 -6.09
C ASN A 325 13.95 -25.83 -5.45
N PHE A 326 13.46 -25.75 -4.20
CA PHE A 326 13.44 -24.52 -3.42
C PHE A 326 14.56 -24.51 -2.37
N SER A 327 15.23 -23.37 -2.21
CA SER A 327 16.21 -23.13 -1.15
C SER A 327 16.15 -21.68 -0.67
N GLY A 328 16.98 -21.29 0.31
CA GLY A 328 17.06 -19.89 0.74
C GLY A 328 15.74 -19.31 1.27
N VAL A 329 14.81 -20.17 1.70
CA VAL A 329 13.43 -19.79 2.02
C VAL A 329 13.38 -18.95 3.30
N GLY A 330 12.64 -17.85 3.27
CA GLY A 330 12.38 -17.07 4.47
C GLY A 330 11.13 -16.20 4.38
N PHE A 331 10.86 -15.55 5.51
CA PHE A 331 9.66 -14.77 5.80
C PHE A 331 10.02 -13.60 6.73
N SER A 332 9.32 -12.48 6.59
CA SER A 332 9.39 -11.36 7.53
C SER A 332 8.08 -10.60 7.48
N ASP A 333 7.62 -10.15 8.65
CA ASP A 333 6.44 -9.31 8.82
C ASP A 333 6.71 -8.17 9.79
N VAL A 334 5.70 -7.30 9.94
CA VAL A 334 5.67 -6.27 10.96
C VAL A 334 4.79 -6.76 12.12
N ASP A 335 5.35 -6.79 13.32
CA ASP A 335 4.62 -7.26 14.50
C ASP A 335 3.54 -6.28 14.95
N ALA A 336 2.37 -6.84 15.28
CA ALA A 336 1.37 -6.14 16.08
C ALA A 336 1.93 -5.85 17.48
N HIS A 337 1.67 -4.65 18.02
CA HIS A 337 2.27 -4.24 19.28
C HIS A 337 1.32 -3.47 20.19
N SER A 338 1.81 -3.14 21.38
CA SER A 338 1.07 -2.33 22.37
C SER A 338 -0.27 -2.93 22.80
N ASN A 339 -0.35 -4.27 22.83
CA ASN A 339 -1.53 -5.06 23.15
C ASN A 339 -2.64 -4.98 22.08
N GLU A 340 -2.28 -4.80 20.80
CA GLU A 340 -3.15 -5.28 19.70
C GLU A 340 -3.48 -6.77 19.93
N PRO A 341 -4.68 -7.23 19.54
CA PRO A 341 -5.14 -8.59 19.85
C PRO A 341 -4.53 -9.64 18.91
N TYR A 342 -3.85 -9.22 17.86
CA TYR A 342 -3.31 -10.08 16.82
C TYR A 342 -2.11 -10.88 17.28
N ASP A 343 -2.07 -12.14 16.85
CA ASP A 343 -0.91 -13.00 16.95
C ASP A 343 0.25 -12.45 16.11
N THR A 344 1.48 -12.76 16.52
CA THR A 344 2.73 -12.30 15.89
C THR A 344 3.65 -13.47 15.55
N ALA A 345 3.08 -14.68 15.38
CA ALA A 345 3.86 -15.85 15.03
C ALA A 345 4.16 -15.87 13.52
N ASP A 346 5.44 -16.00 13.17
CA ASP A 346 5.91 -16.08 11.80
C ASP A 346 5.25 -17.22 11.00
N TRP A 347 5.04 -16.99 9.70
CA TRP A 347 4.45 -17.99 8.82
C TRP A 347 5.49 -19.05 8.42
N PRO A 348 5.27 -20.34 8.76
CA PRO A 348 6.18 -21.38 8.32
C PRO A 348 6.03 -21.62 6.81
N PRO A 349 7.14 -21.84 6.07
CA PRO A 349 7.06 -22.26 4.69
C PRO A 349 6.64 -23.73 4.59
N SER A 350 5.94 -24.05 3.50
CA SER A 350 5.60 -25.40 3.08
C SER A 350 5.89 -25.55 1.58
N MET A 351 6.36 -26.72 1.16
CA MET A 351 6.78 -26.96 -0.22
C MET A 351 6.22 -28.31 -0.70
N THR A 352 5.81 -28.33 -1.95
CA THR A 352 5.52 -29.56 -2.71
C THR A 352 6.59 -29.74 -3.79
N ALA A 353 6.39 -30.67 -4.72
CA ALA A 353 7.29 -30.81 -5.87
C ALA A 353 7.21 -29.60 -6.82
N THR A 354 6.10 -28.86 -6.85
CA THR A 354 5.82 -27.81 -7.83
C THR A 354 5.44 -26.46 -7.21
N SER A 355 5.28 -26.38 -5.88
CA SER A 355 4.83 -25.16 -5.22
C SER A 355 5.56 -24.88 -3.93
N ILE A 356 5.61 -23.59 -3.58
CA ILE A 356 6.02 -23.08 -2.28
C ILE A 356 4.92 -22.18 -1.73
N ALA A 357 4.62 -22.30 -0.44
CA ALA A 357 3.56 -21.55 0.21
C ALA A 357 3.91 -21.19 1.65
N TRP A 358 3.32 -20.10 2.13
CA TRP A 358 3.32 -19.69 3.53
C TRP A 358 1.87 -19.47 3.95
N ALA A 359 1.56 -19.82 5.19
CA ALA A 359 0.24 -19.56 5.76
C ALA A 359 0.34 -19.15 7.22
N ALA A 360 -0.60 -18.31 7.66
CA ALA A 360 -0.69 -17.90 9.05
C ALA A 360 -0.78 -19.12 9.98
N PRO A 361 0.03 -19.18 11.05
CA PRO A 361 -0.10 -20.21 12.05
C PRO A 361 -1.52 -20.23 12.63
N PRO A 362 -2.07 -21.41 12.96
CA PRO A 362 -3.33 -21.48 13.69
C PRO A 362 -3.22 -20.73 15.01
N PHE A 363 -4.24 -19.93 15.34
CA PHE A 363 -4.35 -19.26 16.64
C PHE A 363 -5.61 -19.70 17.40
N PRO A 364 -5.65 -20.92 17.98
CA PRO A 364 -6.89 -21.54 18.46
C PRO A 364 -7.58 -20.77 19.60
N SER A 365 -6.83 -20.01 20.39
CA SER A 365 -7.38 -19.19 21.47
C SER A 365 -8.21 -18.01 20.97
N SER A 366 -7.92 -17.53 19.75
CA SER A 366 -8.66 -16.43 19.13
C SER A 366 -8.50 -16.48 17.61
N PRO A 367 -9.19 -17.39 16.91
CA PRO A 367 -8.94 -17.64 15.49
C PRO A 367 -9.02 -16.39 14.62
N ALA A 368 -9.97 -15.47 14.89
CA ALA A 368 -10.12 -14.19 14.19
C ALA A 368 -8.92 -13.23 14.34
N ASN A 369 -8.01 -13.51 15.28
CA ASN A 369 -6.82 -12.73 15.58
C ASN A 369 -5.52 -13.41 15.14
N ALA A 370 -5.58 -14.45 14.30
CA ALA A 370 -4.36 -15.01 13.71
C ALA A 370 -3.57 -13.93 12.94
N ASN A 371 -2.29 -14.21 12.73
CA ASN A 371 -1.31 -13.32 12.10
C ASN A 371 -1.58 -13.15 10.58
N ALA A 372 -2.72 -12.60 10.21
CA ALA A 372 -3.05 -12.27 8.82
C ALA A 372 -2.44 -10.92 8.42
N ILE A 373 -2.19 -10.72 7.11
CA ILE A 373 -1.79 -9.44 6.53
C ILE A 373 -2.97 -8.46 6.66
N ARG A 374 -2.96 -7.66 7.75
CA ARG A 374 -3.98 -6.66 8.05
C ARG A 374 -3.73 -5.36 7.29
N TRP A 375 -4.74 -4.51 7.22
CA TRP A 375 -4.63 -3.26 6.47
C TRP A 375 -3.47 -2.37 6.94
N ALA A 376 -2.86 -1.71 5.96
CA ALA A 376 -1.65 -0.93 6.14
C ALA A 376 -0.51 -1.72 6.80
N THR A 377 -0.47 -3.05 6.62
CA THR A 377 0.69 -3.91 6.92
C THR A 377 1.20 -4.61 5.65
N MET A 378 2.48 -4.99 5.67
CA MET A 378 3.17 -5.61 4.54
C MET A 378 4.07 -6.75 5.00
N TYR A 379 3.91 -7.92 4.41
CA TYR A 379 4.71 -9.11 4.71
C TYR A 379 5.60 -9.46 3.51
N ASN A 380 6.77 -10.02 3.78
CA ASN A 380 7.78 -10.38 2.81
C ASN A 380 8.02 -11.88 2.79
N PHE A 381 8.21 -12.42 1.59
CA PHE A 381 8.46 -13.83 1.34
C PHE A 381 9.60 -13.94 0.34
N TRP A 382 10.56 -14.81 0.58
CA TRP A 382 11.67 -15.00 -0.36
C TRP A 382 12.14 -16.43 -0.41
N PHE A 383 12.70 -16.79 -1.57
CA PHE A 383 13.28 -18.10 -1.82
C PHE A 383 14.17 -18.06 -3.05
N ASP A 384 15.04 -19.05 -3.18
CA ASP A 384 15.72 -19.39 -4.42
C ASP A 384 15.03 -20.59 -5.08
N ALA A 385 14.94 -20.59 -6.41
CA ALA A 385 14.46 -21.72 -7.18
C ALA A 385 15.35 -22.01 -8.39
N ASP A 386 15.41 -23.26 -8.81
CA ASP A 386 16.07 -23.71 -10.04
C ASP A 386 15.20 -23.57 -11.30
N ARG A 387 14.14 -22.76 -11.20
CA ARG A 387 13.21 -22.44 -12.29
C ARG A 387 13.16 -20.92 -12.53
N PRO A 388 13.11 -20.50 -13.81
CA PRO A 388 12.94 -19.09 -14.16
C PRO A 388 11.51 -18.60 -13.89
N PRO A 389 11.29 -17.28 -13.84
CA PRO A 389 9.95 -16.72 -13.61
C PRO A 389 8.95 -17.09 -14.71
N SER A 390 9.42 -17.39 -15.92
CA SER A 390 8.58 -17.88 -17.03
C SER A 390 7.95 -19.25 -16.78
N ASP A 391 8.41 -19.99 -15.78
CA ASP A 391 7.89 -21.30 -15.40
C ASP A 391 6.85 -21.22 -14.26
N ILE A 392 6.55 -20.01 -13.76
CA ILE A 392 5.48 -19.80 -12.77
C ILE A 392 4.13 -20.03 -13.45
N ALA A 393 3.34 -20.92 -12.85
CA ALA A 393 2.02 -21.32 -13.32
C ALA A 393 0.88 -20.53 -12.68
N ALA A 394 1.03 -20.10 -11.43
CA ALA A 394 0.02 -19.32 -10.71
C ALA A 394 0.59 -18.69 -9.43
N HIS A 395 -0.02 -17.58 -9.03
CA HIS A 395 0.03 -17.05 -7.67
C HIS A 395 -1.35 -17.12 -7.06
N ASP A 396 -1.41 -17.53 -5.79
CA ASP A 396 -2.65 -17.70 -5.04
C ASP A 396 -2.52 -16.97 -3.70
N LEU A 397 -3.35 -15.92 -3.52
CA LEU A 397 -3.51 -15.21 -2.25
C LEU A 397 -4.86 -15.62 -1.64
N ARG A 398 -4.86 -16.09 -0.40
CA ARG A 398 -6.12 -16.44 0.30
C ARG A 398 -6.56 -15.30 1.22
N THR A 399 -7.82 -14.90 1.14
CA THR A 399 -8.41 -13.97 2.11
C THR A 399 -8.65 -14.68 3.44
N PHE A 400 -8.42 -13.97 4.54
CA PHE A 400 -8.47 -14.54 5.90
C PHE A 400 -9.88 -14.63 6.50
N ASP A 401 -10.93 -14.22 5.76
CA ASP A 401 -12.31 -14.27 6.27
C ASP A 401 -12.63 -15.64 6.91
N THR A 402 -13.00 -15.63 8.20
CA THR A 402 -13.24 -16.86 8.96
C THR A 402 -14.48 -17.61 8.50
N ASP A 403 -15.40 -16.91 7.82
CA ASP A 403 -16.69 -17.45 7.39
C ASP A 403 -16.72 -17.78 5.89
N SER A 404 -15.95 -17.07 5.06
CA SER A 404 -15.92 -17.28 3.60
C SER A 404 -14.57 -16.91 2.97
N PRO A 405 -13.49 -17.68 3.23
CA PRO A 405 -12.19 -17.40 2.64
C PRO A 405 -12.23 -17.60 1.12
N GLN A 406 -11.66 -16.65 0.39
CA GLN A 406 -11.57 -16.66 -1.07
C GLN A 406 -10.14 -16.86 -1.52
N MET A 407 -9.95 -17.61 -2.60
CA MET A 407 -8.67 -17.69 -3.30
C MET A 407 -8.67 -16.65 -4.41
N VAL A 408 -7.74 -15.69 -4.34
CA VAL A 408 -7.50 -14.71 -5.39
C VAL A 408 -6.29 -15.17 -6.18
N ARG A 409 -6.57 -15.73 -7.36
CA ARG A 409 -5.55 -16.20 -8.30
C ARG A 409 -5.15 -15.09 -9.25
N PHE A 410 -3.85 -14.95 -9.49
CA PHE A 410 -3.32 -13.99 -10.44
C PHE A 410 -2.04 -14.51 -11.12
N LEU A 411 -1.70 -13.88 -12.26
CA LEU A 411 -0.45 -14.09 -12.97
C LEU A 411 0.22 -12.74 -13.18
N GLU A 412 1.55 -12.74 -13.10
CA GLU A 412 2.33 -11.54 -13.41
C GLU A 412 2.47 -11.35 -14.93
N GLY A 413 2.15 -10.15 -15.42
CA GLY A 413 2.20 -9.81 -16.85
C GLY A 413 0.91 -10.05 -17.65
N SER A 414 -0.19 -10.45 -17.01
CA SER A 414 -1.53 -10.44 -17.59
C SER A 414 -2.47 -9.60 -16.73
N ASP A 415 -3.36 -8.82 -17.35
CA ASP A 415 -4.56 -8.34 -16.67
C ASP A 415 -5.25 -9.56 -16.04
N VAL A 416 -5.52 -9.48 -14.74
CA VAL A 416 -6.03 -10.57 -13.87
C VAL A 416 -6.94 -11.53 -14.67
N LEU A 417 -6.41 -12.70 -15.01
CA LEU A 417 -7.20 -13.74 -15.66
C LEU A 417 -8.15 -14.31 -14.60
N LEU A 418 -9.40 -13.89 -14.68
CA LEU A 418 -10.51 -14.52 -13.99
C LEU A 418 -10.61 -15.97 -14.48
N GLU A 419 -10.14 -16.94 -13.69
CA GLU A 419 -10.63 -18.32 -13.78
C GLU A 419 -11.93 -18.39 -12.95
N ASP A 420 -13.02 -17.77 -13.43
CA ASP A 420 -14.33 -18.24 -13.02
C ASP A 420 -14.59 -19.55 -13.78
N GLY A 421 -14.52 -20.66 -13.04
CA GLY A 421 -14.68 -22.02 -13.55
C GLY A 421 -16.10 -22.34 -14.05
N PHE A 422 -16.59 -21.61 -15.05
CA PHE A 422 -17.82 -21.89 -15.79
C PHE A 422 -17.62 -21.69 -17.30
N GLU A 423 -16.81 -22.55 -17.93
CA GLU A 423 -17.05 -22.96 -19.31
C GLU A 423 -17.60 -24.40 -19.35
N ASN A 424 -18.93 -24.50 -19.47
CA ASN A 424 -19.65 -25.56 -20.18
C ASN A 424 -20.95 -24.98 -20.75
#